data_AF-A0A849PKB4-F1
#
_entry.id   AF-A0A849PKB4-F1
#
_cell.length_a   1.000
_cell.length_b   1.000
_cell.length_c   1.000
_cell.angle_alpha   90.00
_cell.angle_beta   90.00
_cell.angle_gamma   90.00
#
_symmetry.space_group_name_H-M   'P 1'
#
loop_
_entity.id
_entity.type
_entity.pdbx_description
1 polymer ?
#
loop_
_entity_poly.entity_id
_entity_poly.type
_entity_poly.pdbx_seq_one_letter_code
_entity_poly.pdbx_strand_id
1 'polypeptide(L)' 'MSSNFEQIYAEHPEWFGEWYEPVVMLILLIALVLIIPYIYAELFEEYVKQLSRKR' A
#
# COMPACT_ATOMS: atom_id res chain seq x y z
N MET A 1 8.33 -27.40 16.76
CA MET A 1 7.60 -27.55 15.48
C MET A 1 7.97 -26.35 14.65
N SER A 2 8.79 -26.53 13.61
CA SER A 2 9.06 -25.46 12.64
C SER A 2 7.75 -25.20 11.90
N SER A 3 7.45 -23.93 11.59
CA SER A 3 6.21 -23.62 10.88
C SER A 3 6.30 -24.18 9.45
N ASN A 4 5.18 -24.62 8.87
CA ASN A 4 5.14 -25.10 7.48
C ASN A 4 5.77 -24.08 6.50
N PHE A 5 5.74 -22.79 6.85
CA PHE A 5 6.38 -21.73 6.09
C PHE A 5 7.91 -21.81 6.09
N GLU A 6 8.53 -22.06 7.24
CA GLU A 6 9.99 -22.19 7.35
C GLU A 6 10.51 -23.38 6.56
N GLN A 7 9.73 -24.47 6.52
CA GLN A 7 10.09 -25.67 5.79
C GLN A 7 10.01 -25.45 4.27
N ILE A 8 8.95 -24.79 3.79
CA ILE A 8 8.82 -24.42 2.37
C ILE A 8 9.90 -23.41 1.94
N TYR A 9 10.24 -22.45 2.80
CA TYR A 9 11.33 -21.50 2.54
C TYR A 9 12.71 -22.17 2.47
N ALA A 10 12.94 -23.18 3.32
CA ALA A 10 14.18 -23.96 3.28
C ALA A 10 14.27 -24.88 2.05
N GLU A 11 13.14 -25.39 1.57
CA GLU A 11 13.08 -26.30 0.41
C GLU A 11 13.14 -25.54 -0.93
N HIS A 12 12.55 -24.35 -1.02
CA HIS A 12 12.43 -23.57 -2.25
C HIS A 12 12.67 -22.06 -2.04
N PRO A 13 13.89 -21.64 -1.66
CA PRO A 13 14.22 -20.23 -1.45
C PRO A 13 14.06 -19.36 -2.71
N GLU A 14 14.22 -19.94 -3.89
CA GLU A 14 14.11 -19.28 -5.19
C GLU A 14 12.71 -18.73 -5.47
N TRP A 15 11.66 -19.42 -5.03
CA TRP A 15 10.28 -18.96 -5.23
C TRP A 15 10.07 -17.60 -4.59
N PHE A 16 10.57 -17.41 -3.37
CA PHE A 16 10.40 -16.15 -2.64
C PHE A 16 11.16 -14.98 -3.28
N GLY A 17 12.28 -15.25 -3.95
CA GLY A 17 13.00 -14.24 -4.73
C GLY A 17 12.22 -13.76 -5.94
N GLU A 18 11.58 -14.66 -6.69
CA GLU A 18 10.78 -14.33 -7.88
C GLU A 18 9.49 -13.57 -7.53
N TRP A 19 8.88 -13.88 -6.38
CA TRP A 19 7.68 -13.18 -5.91
C TRP A 19 7.97 -11.82 -5.25
N TYR A 20 9.23 -11.53 -4.90
CA TYR A 20 9.57 -10.29 -4.17
C TYR A 20 9.16 -9.04 -4.95
N GLU A 21 9.57 -8.94 -6.21
CA GLU A 21 9.31 -7.77 -7.05
C GLU A 21 7.79 -7.51 -7.28
N PRO A 22 6.97 -8.49 -7.70
CA PRO A 22 5.54 -8.27 -7.88
C PRO A 22 4.81 -7.99 -6.57
N VAL A 23 5.22 -8.59 -5.45
CA VAL A 23 4.61 -8.33 -4.13
C VAL A 23 4.93 -6.91 -3.64
N VAL A 24 6.18 -6.45 -3.77
CA VAL A 24 6.56 -5.08 -3.43
C VAL A 24 5.81 -4.09 -4.30
N MET A 25 5.69 -4.35 -5.61
CA MET A 25 4.93 -3.48 -6.52
C MET A 25 3.44 -3.41 -6.13
N LEU A 26 2.83 -4.54 -5.74
CA LEU A 26 1.46 -4.58 -5.26
C LEU A 26 1.27 -3.76 -3.97
N ILE A 27 2.18 -3.88 -3.01
CA ILE A 27 2.14 -3.11 -1.75
C ILE A 27 2.23 -1.61 -2.05
N LEU A 28 3.13 -1.19 -2.94
CA LEU A 28 3.26 0.20 -3.35
C LEU A 28 1.99 0.73 -4.04
N LEU A 29 1.36 -0.08 -4.91
CA LEU A 29 0.10 0.28 -5.55
C LEU A 29 -1.03 0.45 -4.53
N ILE A 30 -1.16 -0.46 -3.56
CA ILE A 30 -2.15 -0.35 -2.48
C ILE A 30 -1.89 0.92 -1.66
N ALA A 31 -0.64 1.19 -1.29
CA ALA A 31 -0.29 2.40 -0.56
C ALA A 31 -0.66 3.67 -1.34
N LEU A 32 -0.38 3.71 -2.64
CA LEU A 32 -0.75 4.83 -3.51
C LEU A 32 -2.27 5.06 -3.54
N VAL A 33 -3.04 3.98 -3.69
CA VAL A 33 -4.51 4.02 -3.71
C VAL A 33 -5.09 4.48 -2.37
N LEU A 34 -4.42 4.24 -1.24
CA LEU A 34 -4.87 4.71 0.07
C LEU A 34 -4.47 6.16 0.34
N ILE A 35 -3.29 6.58 -0.10
CA ILE A 35 -2.75 7.92 0.14
C ILE A 35 -3.43 8.97 -0.74
N ILE A 36 -3.71 8.65 -2.01
CA ILE A 36 -4.35 9.59 -2.95
C ILE A 36 -5.68 10.13 -2.38
N PRO A 37 -6.68 9.31 -2.04
CA PRO A 37 -7.94 9.79 -1.48
C PRO A 37 -7.77 10.62 -0.21
N TYR A 38 -6.82 10.27 0.64
CA TYR A 38 -6.53 11.00 1.87
C TYR A 38 -6.07 12.44 1.56
N ILE A 39 -5.11 12.60 0.66
CA ILE A 39 -4.61 13.92 0.22
C ILE A 39 -5.74 14.73 -0.44
N TYR A 40 -6.51 14.10 -1.33
CA TYR A 40 -7.60 14.79 -2.02
C TYR A 40 -8.75 15.19 -1.09
N ALA A 41 -9.06 14.38 -0.07
CA ALA A 41 -10.07 14.73 0.93
C ALA A 41 -9.64 15.95 1.74
N GLU A 42 -8.40 15.98 2.22
CA GLU A 42 -7.85 17.11 2.98
C GLU A 42 -7.84 18.41 2.16
N LEU A 43 -7.39 18.34 0.91
CA LEU A 43 -7.41 19.48 -0.02
C LEU A 43 -8.84 19.96 -0.34
N PHE A 44 -9.78 19.02 -0.49
CA PHE A 44 -11.18 19.34 -0.77
C PHE A 44 -11.86 20.00 0.44
N GLU A 45 -11.62 19.51 1.65
CA GLU A 45 -12.13 20.13 2.88
C GLU A 45 -11.61 21.56 3.05
N GLU A 46 -10.31 21.76 2.84
CA GLU A 46 -9.68 23.09 2.87
C GLU A 46 -10.32 24.03 1.83
N TYR A 47 -10.55 23.54 0.60
CA TYR A 47 -11.18 24.29 -0.48
C TYR A 47 -12.63 24.71 -0.16
N VAL A 48 -13.44 23.77 0.35
CA VAL A 48 -14.84 24.05 0.75
C VAL A 48 -14.89 25.06 1.90
N LYS A 49 -13.99 24.95 2.87
CA LYS A 49 -13.88 25.88 4.01
C LYS A 49 -13.56 27.30 3.55
N GLN A 50 -12.68 27.47 2.56
CA GLN A 50 -12.38 28.78 1.97
C GLN A 50 -13.56 29.38 1.22
N LEU A 51 -14.30 28.56 0.47
CA LEU A 51 -15.52 28.97 -0.24
C LEU A 51 -16.62 29.46 0.72
N SER A 52 -16.81 28.75 1.84
CA SER A 52 -17.78 29.11 2.87
C SER A 52 -17.47 30.46 3.52
N ARG A 53 -16.19 30.79 3.75
CA ARG A 53 -15.76 32.07 4.35
C ARG A 53 -15.94 33.30 3.45
N LYS A 54 -16.04 33.11 2.13
CA LYS A 54 -16.19 34.21 1.17
C LYS A 54 -17.65 34.58 0.88
N ARG A 55 -18.61 33.76 1.32
CA ARG A 55 -20.04 34.03 1.24
C ARG A 55 -20.54 34.59 2.57
#